data_AF-A0A7K4B8D1-F1
#
_entry.id   AF-A0A7K4B8D1-F1
#
_cell.length_a   1.000
_cell.length_b   1.000
_cell.length_c   1.000
_cell.angle_alpha   90.00
_cell.angle_beta   90.00
_cell.angle_gamma   90.00
#
_symmetry.space_group_name_H-M   'P 1'
#
loop_
_entity.id
_entity.type
_entity.pdbx_description
1 polymer ?
#
loop_
_entity_poly.entity_id
_entity_poly.type
_entity_poly.pdbx_seq_one_letter_code
_entity_poly.pdbx_strand_id
1 'polypeptide(L)' 'MELKYLFSELTRVRYDYPGERYGVMATPTFIFFCGGKPVQTRVGAVYPPMLKKMVEEMVTHGEECRIASSDWKYDITGYG' A
#
# COMPACT_ATOMS: atom_id res chain seq x y z
N MET A 1 -8.40 7.64 22.12
CA MET A 1 -7.71 8.30 21.00
C MET A 1 -7.77 7.34 19.82
N GLU A 2 -8.79 7.46 18.96
CA GLU A 2 -8.87 6.65 17.72
C GLU A 2 -7.90 7.24 16.70
N LEU A 3 -6.79 6.57 16.45
CA LEU A 3 -6.00 6.81 15.25
C LEU A 3 -6.79 6.26 14.07
N LYS A 4 -7.39 7.16 13.26
CA LYS A 4 -8.09 6.78 12.02
C LYS A 4 -7.14 6.15 10.98
N TYR A 5 -5.86 6.50 11.02
CA TYR A 5 -4.77 5.94 10.22
C TYR A 5 -3.42 6.44 10.77
N LEU A 6 -2.33 5.77 10.37
CA LEU A 6 -0.95 6.19 10.65
C LEU A 6 -0.26 6.56 9.33
N PHE A 7 0.51 7.65 9.33
CA PHE A 7 1.37 8.01 8.21
C PHE A 7 2.83 7.70 8.55
N SER A 8 3.54 7.09 7.61
CA SER A 8 4.96 6.77 7.74
C SER A 8 5.67 7.03 6.42
N GLU A 9 6.85 7.64 6.48
CA GLU A 9 7.72 7.80 5.33
C GLU A 9 8.84 6.77 5.38
N LEU A 10 9.12 6.13 4.24
CA LEU A 10 10.21 5.18 4.10
C LEU A 10 11.09 5.58 2.91
N THR A 11 12.36 5.83 3.18
CA THR A 11 13.33 6.15 2.13
C THR A 11 13.93 4.87 1.54
N ARG A 12 13.70 4.64 0.24
CA ARG A 12 14.19 3.44 -0.47
C ARG A 12 15.71 3.24 -0.38
N VAL A 13 16.50 4.32 -0.40
CA VAL A 13 17.97 4.29 -0.31
C VAL A 13 18.49 3.55 0.93
N ARG A 14 17.68 3.41 1.99
CA ARG A 14 18.06 2.69 3.22
C ARG A 14 17.43 1.31 3.35
N TYR A 15 16.39 1.00 2.57
CA TYR A 15 15.57 -0.19 2.76
C TYR A 15 15.14 -0.75 1.40
N ASP A 16 15.92 -1.69 0.87
CA ASP A 16 15.63 -2.33 -0.42
C ASP A 16 14.47 -3.32 -0.33
N TYR A 17 14.42 -4.11 0.75
CA TYR A 17 13.44 -5.20 0.92
C TYR A 17 11.97 -4.77 0.81
N PRO A 18 11.50 -3.65 1.43
CA PRO A 18 10.12 -3.21 1.25
C PRO A 18 9.82 -2.75 -0.18
N GLY A 19 10.83 -2.20 -0.88
CA GLY A 19 10.68 -1.81 -2.28
C GLY A 19 10.45 -3.02 -3.17
N GLU A 20 11.22 -4.10 -2.99
CA GLU A 20 11.04 -5.35 -3.72
C GLU A 20 9.72 -6.04 -3.34
N ARG A 21 9.44 -6.16 -2.04
CA ARG A 21 8.25 -6.85 -1.53
C ARG A 21 6.93 -6.24 -2.02
N TYR A 22 6.86 -4.92 -2.13
CA TYR A 22 5.66 -4.21 -2.55
C TYR A 22 5.72 -3.69 -4.01
N GLY A 23 6.75 -4.08 -4.77
CA GLY A 23 6.88 -3.70 -6.19
C GLY A 23 7.05 -2.20 -6.42
N VAL A 24 7.74 -1.49 -5.50
CA VAL A 24 8.03 -0.06 -5.63
C VAL A 24 9.15 0.14 -6.64
N MET A 25 8.77 0.41 -7.90
CA MET A 25 9.73 0.60 -8.99
C MET A 25 10.26 2.04 -9.11
N ALA A 26 9.48 3.02 -8.65
CA ALA A 26 9.82 4.46 -8.74
C ALA A 26 9.41 5.22 -7.47
N THR A 27 10.00 6.39 -7.25
CA THR A 27 9.69 7.28 -6.12
C THR A 27 9.19 8.64 -6.60
N PRO A 28 8.24 9.30 -5.88
CA PRO A 28 7.54 8.80 -4.70
C PRO A 28 6.47 7.77 -5.07
N THR A 29 6.21 6.81 -4.18
CA THR A 29 5.10 5.86 -4.27
C THR A 29 4.34 5.87 -2.95
N PHE A 30 3.04 6.06 -3.01
CA PHE A 30 2.14 6.06 -1.86
C PHE A 30 1.39 4.73 -1.84
N ILE A 31 1.43 4.03 -0.71
CA ILE A 31 0.73 2.77 -0.51
C ILE A 31 -0.13 2.91 0.75
N PHE A 32 -1.43 2.62 0.64
CA PHE A 32 -2.34 2.56 1.77
C PHE A 32 -2.49 1.11 2.23
N PHE A 33 -2.35 0.88 3.52
CA PHE A 33 -2.44 -0.44 4.14
C PHE A 33 -3.66 -0.55 5.05
N CYS A 34 -4.39 -1.67 4.95
CA CYS A 34 -5.46 -2.05 5.87
C CYS A 34 -5.14 -3.43 6.45
N GLY A 35 -5.05 -3.53 7.78
CA GLY A 35 -4.77 -4.80 8.47
C GLY A 35 -3.50 -5.51 7.98
N GLY A 36 -2.48 -4.76 7.57
CA GLY A 36 -1.22 -5.29 7.03
C GLY A 36 -1.24 -5.65 5.53
N LYS A 37 -2.39 -5.53 4.86
CA LYS A 37 -2.51 -5.75 3.41
C LYS A 37 -2.50 -4.41 2.65
N PRO A 38 -1.72 -4.26 1.57
CA PRO A 38 -1.80 -3.09 0.71
C PRO A 38 -3.13 -3.13 -0.07
N VAL A 39 -3.96 -2.09 0.07
CA VAL A 39 -5.27 -2.01 -0.61
C VAL A 39 -5.28 -1.02 -1.76
N GLN A 40 -4.38 -0.03 -1.76
CA GLN A 40 -4.30 0.96 -2.82
C GLN A 40 -2.90 1.53 -2.97
N THR A 41 -2.48 1.77 -4.23
CA THR A 41 -1.17 2.31 -4.56
C THR A 41 -1.29 3.44 -5.60
N ARG A 42 -0.46 4.47 -5.43
CA ARG A 42 -0.25 5.54 -6.41
C ARG A 42 1.24 5.82 -6.59
N VAL A 43 1.68 5.86 -7.84
CA VAL A 43 3.08 6.07 -8.20
C VAL A 43 3.24 7.46 -8.83
N GLY A 44 4.31 8.16 -8.46
CA GLY A 44 4.70 9.45 -9.03
C GLY A 44 4.26 10.66 -8.21
N ALA A 45 4.60 11.84 -8.71
CA ALA A 45 4.18 13.11 -8.12
C ALA A 45 2.69 13.33 -8.37
N VAL A 46 1.87 12.91 -7.41
CA VAL A 46 0.41 13.03 -7.46
C VAL A 46 -0.05 14.39 -6.94
N TYR A 47 -1.06 14.97 -7.60
CA TYR A 47 -1.68 16.23 -7.17
C TYR A 47 -2.28 16.09 -5.75
N PRO A 48 -1.98 16.98 -4.77
CA PRO A 48 -2.32 16.76 -3.36
C PRO A 48 -3.81 16.51 -3.07
N PRO A 49 -4.79 17.17 -3.72
CA PRO A 49 -6.20 16.84 -3.57
C PRO A 49 -6.56 15.40 -3.94
N MET A 50 -5.84 14.82 -4.91
CA MET A 50 -6.05 13.42 -5.30
C MET A 50 -5.55 12.47 -4.20
N LEU A 51 -4.42 12.77 -3.54
CA LEU A 51 -3.95 12.00 -2.38
C LEU A 51 -4.90 12.13 -1.19
N LYS A 52 -5.47 13.32 -0.96
CA LYS A 52 -6.46 13.52 0.10
C LYS A 52 -7.71 12.65 -0.14
N LYS A 53 -8.25 12.69 -1.35
CA LYS A 53 -9.40 11.88 -1.74
C LYS A 53 -9.12 10.38 -1.60
N MET A 54 -7.92 9.95 -2.03
CA MET A 54 -7.42 8.59 -1.87
C MET A 54 -7.48 8.13 -0.40
N VAL A 55 -6.98 8.95 0.53
CA VAL A 55 -7.00 8.65 1.97
C VAL A 55 -8.43 8.61 2.51
N GLU A 56 -9.29 9.55 2.13
CA GLU A 56 -10.69 9.60 2.56
C GLU A 56 -11.47 8.35 2.13
N GLU A 57 -11.27 7.90 0.89
CA GLU A 57 -11.87 6.68 0.36
C GLU A 57 -11.38 5.44 1.13
N MET A 58 -10.08 5.34 1.38
CA MET A 58 -9.52 4.15 2.06
C MET A 58 -9.82 4.10 3.55
N VAL A 59 -9.95 5.25 4.22
CA VAL A 59 -10.43 5.30 5.62
C VAL A 59 -11.88 4.82 5.72
N THR A 60 -12.69 5.05 4.68
CA THR A 60 -14.12 4.68 4.68
C THR A 60 -14.34 3.24 4.21
N HIS A 61 -13.68 2.81 3.13
CA HIS A 61 -13.95 1.55 2.43
C HIS A 61 -12.78 0.57 2.42
N GLY A 62 -11.62 0.93 2.97
CA GLY A 62 -10.42 0.10 2.89
C GLY A 62 -10.58 -1.28 3.54
N GLU A 63 -11.40 -1.40 4.59
CA GLU A 63 -11.68 -2.67 5.24
C GLU A 63 -12.55 -3.59 4.37
N GLU A 64 -13.52 -3.03 3.64
CA GLU A 64 -14.34 -3.78 2.68
C GLU A 64 -13.45 -4.33 1.57
N CYS A 65 -12.52 -3.51 1.03
CA CYS A 65 -11.53 -3.97 0.06
C CYS A 65 -10.65 -5.09 0.62
N ARG A 66 -10.23 -4.99 1.88
CA ARG A 66 -9.41 -6.01 2.55
C ARG A 66 -10.14 -7.35 2.64
N ILE A 67 -11.40 -7.34 3.06
CA ILE A 67 -12.24 -8.54 3.23
C ILE A 67 -12.62 -9.16 1.88
N ALA A 68 -12.88 -8.32 0.87
CA ALA A 68 -13.21 -8.76 -0.49
C ALA A 68 -11.99 -9.25 -1.29
N SER A 69 -10.79 -9.21 -0.71
CA SER A 69 -9.54 -9.67 -1.33
C SER A 69 -9.05 -10.97 -0.71
N SER A 70 -8.60 -11.91 -1.55
CA SER A 70 -7.98 -13.15 -1.10
C SER A 70 -6.49 -12.96 -0.82
N ASP A 71 -5.95 -13.73 0.13
CA ASP A 71 -4.51 -13.78 0.32
C ASP A 71 -3.81 -14.44 -0.86
N TRP A 72 -2.70 -13.83 -1.28
CA TRP A 72 -1.84 -14.43 -2.28
C TRP A 72 -1.05 -15.58 -1.64
N LYS A 73 -1.43 -16.83 -1.96
CA LYS A 73 -0.59 -18.00 -1.67
C LYS A 73 0.51 -18.10 -2.72
N TYR A 74 1.76 -17.93 -2.31
CA TYR A 74 2.94 -18.20 -3.13
C TYR A 74 3.16 -19.72 -3.25
N ASP A 75 2.23 -20.45 -3.90
CA ASP A 75 2.45 -21.84 -4.32
C ASP A 75 3.06 -21.84 -5.73
N ILE A 76 4.32 -21.44 -5.83
CA ILE A 76 5.10 -21.59 -7.07
C ILE A 76 5.72 -22.99 -7.10
N THR A 77 4.90 -24.02 -7.29
CA THR A 77 5.36 -25.38 -7.57
C THR A 77 5.73 -25.49 -9.06
N GLY A 78 6.84 -24.88 -9.47
CA GLY A 78 7.22 -24.83 -10.89
C GLY A 78 8.70 -24.69 -11.19
N TYR A 79 9.55 -24.56 -10.16
CA TYR A 79 11.00 -24.62 -10.28
C TYR A 79 11.48 -25.83 -9.48
N GLY A 80 11.32 -27.01 -10.07
CA GLY A 80 11.96 -28.26 -9.65
C GLY A 80 13.04 -28.65 -10.64
#